data_AF-A0A3D4NFP6-F1
#
_entry.id   AF-A0A3D4NFP6-F1
#
_cell.length_a   1.000
_cell.length_b   1.000
_cell.length_c   1.000
_cell.angle_alpha   90.00
_cell.angle_beta   90.00
_cell.angle_gamma   90.00
#
_symmetry.space_group_name_H-M   'P 1'
#
loop_
_entity.id
_entity.type
_entity.pdbx_description
1 polymer ?
#
loop_
_entity_poly.entity_id
_entity_poly.type
_entity_poly.pdbx_seq_one_letter_code
_entity_poly.pdbx_strand_id
1 'polypeptide(L)'
;MKRMTKFLTPIFICVLLFASFSTPVQADGETITASGQMCSQGICNNIYITFPPNGGPINGTLSGEGNKDGCLFKNSGTLSGTFAGGDGGAVNGVVSWTMTASCGGNSISDTWGGTWEGAFYADGTGKGSGIVKSASGNWTVSFSADEFQRITTPITKEYFKATYGIDVVDGTTQWTDRELRLLDDLFKKLPKSYWDKTKFTRIERNSVKIDSVTKAEKPNVFGDYAYWNRTIRVFDHANSPFDFEDDPNGDKQFIGTIVHEMTHAYHFYKDYKSVYESSVENDNSLLMTAFRENSRDDSKDFRTGWAWKPIDKKWVFKGAAEENKPISDYAKDVDPHEDLCESVMFYVVDPASLAAKSPNRYQFIKDSIFNGVEYPWDY
;
A
#
# COMPACT_ATOMS: atom_id res chain seq x y z
N MET A 1 -84.80 11.52 9.78
CA MET A 1 -84.18 10.90 10.97
C MET A 1 -82.89 10.22 10.52
N LYS A 2 -81.83 10.28 11.34
CA LYS A 2 -80.41 9.90 11.10
C LYS A 2 -79.54 10.95 10.38
N ARG A 3 -78.95 11.83 11.21
CA ARG A 3 -77.73 12.60 10.93
C ARG A 3 -76.53 11.63 10.91
N MET A 4 -75.74 11.66 9.84
CA MET A 4 -74.37 11.13 9.84
C MET A 4 -73.40 12.30 9.87
N THR A 5 -72.74 12.49 11.01
CA THR A 5 -71.59 13.36 11.22
C THR A 5 -70.36 12.72 10.56
N LYS A 6 -69.81 13.37 9.53
CA LYS A 6 -68.48 13.03 8.99
C LYS A 6 -67.43 13.79 9.81
N PHE A 7 -66.61 13.05 10.54
CA PHE A 7 -65.36 13.54 11.13
C PHE A 7 -64.35 13.77 10.00
N LEU A 8 -63.81 14.99 9.93
CA LEU A 8 -62.62 15.33 9.15
C LEU A 8 -61.40 15.09 10.04
N THR A 9 -60.56 14.12 9.67
CA THR A 9 -59.24 13.88 10.26
C THR A 9 -58.21 14.73 9.50
N PRO A 10 -57.42 15.60 10.17
CA PRO A 10 -56.32 16.28 9.51
C PRO A 10 -55.13 15.31 9.35
N ILE A 11 -54.71 15.10 8.11
CA ILE A 11 -53.47 14.40 7.77
C ILE A 11 -52.32 15.37 8.03
N PHE A 12 -51.55 15.12 9.09
CA PHE A 12 -50.29 15.79 9.38
C PHE A 12 -49.22 15.18 8.45
N ILE A 13 -48.82 15.90 7.40
CA ILE A 13 -47.65 15.55 6.59
C ILE A 13 -46.42 16.07 7.33
N CYS A 14 -45.80 15.21 8.14
CA CYS A 14 -44.44 15.43 8.64
C CYS A 14 -43.45 15.22 7.48
N VAL A 15 -42.99 16.32 6.89
CA VAL A 15 -41.81 16.33 6.02
C VAL A 15 -40.58 16.11 6.90
N LEU A 16 -40.15 14.86 7.03
CA LEU A 16 -38.86 14.51 7.59
C LEU A 16 -37.77 14.89 6.58
N LEU A 17 -37.20 16.08 6.76
CA LEU A 17 -35.92 16.45 6.16
C LEU A 17 -34.82 15.61 6.82
N PHE A 18 -34.50 14.47 6.23
CA PHE A 18 -33.26 13.75 6.55
C PHE A 18 -32.10 14.54 5.96
N ALA A 19 -31.47 15.38 6.78
CA ALA A 19 -30.10 15.82 6.52
C ALA A 19 -29.22 14.59 6.74
N SER A 20 -28.83 13.93 5.65
CA SER A 20 -27.80 12.90 5.66
C SER A 20 -26.48 13.57 6.02
N PHE A 21 -26.15 13.61 7.31
CA PHE A 21 -24.78 13.86 7.75
C PHE A 21 -23.98 12.60 7.42
N SER A 22 -23.42 12.55 6.21
CA SER A 22 -22.30 11.66 5.92
C SER A 22 -21.15 12.09 6.83
N THR A 23 -20.88 11.29 7.86
CA THR A 23 -19.62 11.35 8.59
C THR A 23 -18.50 11.20 7.57
N PRO A 24 -17.51 12.10 7.50
CA PRO A 24 -16.36 11.88 6.64
C PRO A 24 -15.67 10.61 7.12
N VAL A 25 -15.74 9.56 6.30
CA VAL A 25 -14.83 8.42 6.44
C VAL A 25 -13.44 9.00 6.34
N GLN A 26 -12.69 8.95 7.44
CA GLN A 26 -11.28 9.28 7.43
C GLN A 26 -10.60 8.19 6.60
N ALA A 27 -10.42 8.46 5.31
CA ALA A 27 -9.67 7.60 4.43
C ALA A 27 -8.18 7.77 4.80
N ASP A 28 -7.66 6.84 5.60
CA ASP A 28 -6.22 6.59 5.72
C ASP A 28 -5.74 5.96 4.39
N GLY A 29 -5.78 6.75 3.32
CA GLY A 29 -5.55 6.31 1.94
C GLY A 29 -4.38 7.02 1.28
N GLU A 30 -3.84 6.40 0.23
CA GLU A 30 -2.81 6.96 -0.64
C GLU A 30 -3.15 8.41 -1.03
N THR A 31 -2.18 9.31 -0.88
CA THR A 31 -2.35 10.72 -1.24
C THR A 31 -1.55 11.07 -2.48
N ILE A 32 -2.14 11.86 -3.36
CA ILE A 32 -1.46 12.41 -4.52
C ILE A 32 -0.94 13.80 -4.19
N THR A 33 0.25 14.12 -4.69
CA THR A 33 0.79 15.48 -4.66
C THR A 33 0.45 16.22 -5.95
N ALA A 34 -0.22 17.37 -5.82
CA ALA A 34 -0.48 18.31 -6.89
C ALA A 34 0.36 19.57 -6.71
N SER A 35 0.76 20.17 -7.83
CA SER A 35 1.48 21.44 -7.84
C SER A 35 0.91 22.39 -8.87
N GLY A 36 1.03 23.69 -8.62
CA GLY A 36 0.57 24.70 -9.56
C GLY A 36 0.64 26.10 -8.97
N GLN A 37 -0.33 26.94 -9.29
CA GLN A 37 -0.30 28.36 -8.93
C GLN A 37 -1.63 28.85 -8.38
N MET A 38 -1.56 29.78 -7.43
CA MET A 38 -2.65 30.62 -6.98
C MET A 38 -2.33 32.08 -7.32
N CYS A 39 -3.15 32.68 -8.19
CA CYS A 39 -2.92 34.01 -8.72
C CYS A 39 -4.01 34.99 -8.29
N SER A 40 -3.60 36.17 -7.82
CA SER A 40 -4.49 37.31 -7.53
C SER A 40 -3.84 38.61 -7.96
N GLN A 41 -4.58 39.49 -8.64
CA GLN A 41 -4.12 40.81 -9.07
C GLN A 41 -2.75 40.84 -9.79
N GLY A 42 -2.47 39.81 -10.58
CA GLY A 42 -1.22 39.68 -11.36
C GLY A 42 -0.02 39.11 -10.58
N ILE A 43 -0.19 38.74 -9.32
CA ILE A 43 0.82 38.03 -8.52
C ILE A 43 0.42 36.57 -8.43
N CYS A 44 1.31 35.66 -8.83
CA CYS A 44 1.11 34.22 -8.76
C CYS A 44 2.07 33.60 -7.74
N ASN A 45 1.52 32.77 -6.86
CA ASN A 45 2.29 32.00 -5.88
C ASN A 45 2.19 30.53 -6.23
N ASN A 46 3.29 29.82 -6.08
CA ASN A 46 3.30 28.37 -6.25
C ASN A 46 2.53 27.74 -5.08
N ILE A 47 1.73 26.74 -5.40
CA ILE A 47 1.01 25.93 -4.41
C ILE A 47 1.39 24.47 -4.57
N TYR A 48 1.52 23.79 -3.44
CA TYR A 48 1.72 22.34 -3.36
C TYR A 48 0.65 21.78 -2.44
N ILE A 49 -0.10 20.79 -2.93
CA ILE A 49 -1.26 20.23 -2.24
C ILE A 49 -1.12 18.72 -2.22
N THR A 50 -1.40 18.11 -1.08
CA THR A 50 -1.50 16.66 -0.90
C THR A 50 -2.94 16.31 -0.53
N PHE A 51 -3.54 15.36 -1.24
CA PHE A 51 -4.94 14.97 -1.02
C PHE A 51 -5.19 13.49 -1.35
N PRO A 52 -6.13 12.83 -0.65
CA PRO A 52 -6.57 11.47 -0.97
C PRO A 52 -7.59 11.48 -2.12
N PRO A 53 -7.35 10.82 -3.28
CA PRO A 53 -8.27 10.86 -4.43
C PRO A 53 -9.69 10.32 -4.16
N ASN A 54 -9.86 9.49 -3.14
CA ASN A 54 -11.18 8.98 -2.70
C ASN A 54 -11.90 9.91 -1.71
N GLY A 55 -11.33 11.09 -1.43
CA GLY A 55 -11.90 12.08 -0.53
C GLY A 55 -11.31 11.99 0.87
N GLY A 56 -11.34 13.11 1.59
CA GLY A 56 -10.70 13.24 2.90
C GLY A 56 -10.00 14.59 3.10
N PRO A 57 -9.12 14.69 4.10
CA PRO A 57 -8.42 15.94 4.41
C PRO A 57 -7.41 16.31 3.32
N ILE A 58 -7.29 17.60 3.06
CA ILE A 58 -6.30 18.18 2.16
C ILE A 58 -5.33 19.02 2.99
N ASN A 59 -4.04 18.92 2.72
CA ASN A 59 -3.02 19.80 3.27
C ASN A 59 -2.15 20.37 2.14
N GLY A 60 -1.64 21.58 2.31
CA GLY A 60 -0.79 22.19 1.31
C GLY A 60 -0.03 23.40 1.80
N THR A 61 0.87 23.88 0.96
CA THR A 61 1.66 25.09 1.18
C THR A 61 1.52 26.04 0.00
N LEU A 62 1.64 27.34 0.29
CA LEU A 62 1.79 28.38 -0.73
C LEU A 62 3.12 29.09 -0.51
N SER A 63 3.83 29.37 -1.60
CA SER A 63 5.04 30.18 -1.55
C SER A 63 5.25 30.91 -2.87
N GLY A 64 5.76 32.12 -2.81
CA GLY A 64 6.04 32.88 -4.02
C GLY A 64 6.79 34.16 -3.72
N GLU A 65 7.41 34.69 -4.75
CA GLU A 65 8.02 36.01 -4.71
C GLU A 65 7.68 36.78 -5.97
N GLY A 66 7.60 38.10 -5.86
CA GLY A 66 7.28 38.96 -6.98
C GLY A 66 7.74 40.39 -6.73
N ASN A 67 7.86 41.16 -7.80
CA ASN A 67 8.14 42.59 -7.70
C ASN A 67 6.96 43.38 -8.27
N LYS A 68 6.46 44.35 -7.51
CA LYS A 68 5.43 45.28 -7.97
C LYS A 68 5.74 46.66 -7.44
N ASP A 69 5.75 47.65 -8.33
CA ASP A 69 6.00 49.05 -8.01
C ASP A 69 7.31 49.29 -7.23
N GLY A 70 8.35 48.50 -7.51
CA GLY A 70 9.67 48.60 -6.85
C GLY A 70 9.73 47.97 -5.46
N CYS A 71 8.66 47.31 -5.02
CA CYS A 71 8.61 46.52 -3.80
C CYS A 71 8.80 45.04 -4.10
N LEU A 72 9.67 44.37 -3.34
CA LEU A 72 9.80 42.92 -3.35
C LEU A 72 8.75 42.32 -2.39
N PHE A 73 7.89 41.46 -2.91
CA PHE A 73 6.91 40.70 -2.13
C PHE A 73 7.40 39.27 -1.98
N LYS A 74 7.34 38.76 -0.75
CA LYS A 74 7.50 37.34 -0.42
C LYS A 74 6.22 36.86 0.23
N ASN A 75 5.64 35.80 -0.32
CA ASN A 75 4.43 35.18 0.18
C ASN A 75 4.77 33.78 0.68
N SER A 76 4.17 33.41 1.80
CA SER A 76 4.24 32.07 2.37
C SER A 76 2.95 31.75 3.09
N GLY A 77 2.58 30.48 3.18
CA GLY A 77 1.34 30.12 3.84
C GLY A 77 1.00 28.65 3.77
N THR A 78 -0.13 28.31 4.37
CA THR A 78 -0.66 26.94 4.44
C THR A 78 -2.07 26.89 3.89
N LEU A 79 -2.39 25.77 3.25
CA LEU A 79 -3.74 25.41 2.84
C LEU A 79 -4.17 24.19 3.65
N SER A 80 -5.38 24.21 4.16
CA SER A 80 -6.02 23.02 4.73
C SER A 80 -7.48 22.96 4.32
N GLY A 81 -8.05 21.77 4.22
CA GLY A 81 -9.42 21.61 3.76
C GLY A 81 -9.86 20.17 3.64
N THR A 82 -10.91 19.95 2.85
CA THR A 82 -11.43 18.64 2.50
C THR A 82 -11.69 18.53 1.01
N PHE A 83 -11.51 17.31 0.49
CA PHE A 83 -11.88 16.90 -0.86
C PHE A 83 -13.01 15.89 -0.76
N ALA A 84 -14.04 16.01 -1.59
CA ALA A 84 -15.16 15.08 -1.63
C ALA A 84 -14.80 13.71 -2.23
N GLY A 85 -13.69 13.61 -2.97
CA GLY A 85 -13.29 12.39 -3.67
C GLY A 85 -13.84 12.33 -5.10
N GLY A 86 -13.16 11.54 -5.94
CA GLY A 86 -13.60 11.22 -7.30
C GLY A 86 -13.47 12.35 -8.31
N ASP A 87 -13.77 12.04 -9.57
CA ASP A 87 -13.72 13.00 -10.68
C ASP A 87 -14.71 14.15 -10.49
N GLY A 88 -14.21 15.38 -10.50
CA GLY A 88 -14.99 16.58 -10.24
C GLY A 88 -15.35 16.80 -8.76
N GLY A 89 -14.74 16.05 -7.85
CA GLY A 89 -15.00 16.17 -6.41
C GLY A 89 -14.74 17.59 -5.89
N ALA A 90 -15.64 18.08 -5.04
CA ALA A 90 -15.52 19.43 -4.49
C ALA A 90 -14.36 19.53 -3.49
N VAL A 91 -13.61 20.62 -3.58
CA VAL A 91 -12.58 21.04 -2.64
C VAL A 91 -13.09 22.24 -1.86
N ASN A 92 -12.97 22.23 -0.53
CA ASN A 92 -13.31 23.35 0.32
C ASN A 92 -12.31 23.46 1.47
N GLY A 93 -11.86 24.66 1.80
CA GLY A 93 -10.88 24.81 2.87
C GLY A 93 -10.59 26.24 3.30
N VAL A 94 -9.58 26.35 4.15
CA VAL A 94 -9.02 27.60 4.66
C VAL A 94 -7.60 27.79 4.18
N VAL A 95 -7.20 29.06 4.07
CA VAL A 95 -5.83 29.46 3.73
C VAL A 95 -5.31 30.41 4.80
N SER A 96 -4.08 30.20 5.23
CA SER A 96 -3.31 31.15 6.04
C SER A 96 -2.21 31.72 5.15
N TRP A 97 -2.18 33.03 4.97
CA TRP A 97 -1.27 33.72 4.06
C TRP A 97 -0.48 34.78 4.80
N THR A 98 0.84 34.69 4.77
CA THR A 98 1.78 35.72 5.21
C THR A 98 2.41 36.40 4.00
N MET A 99 2.29 37.72 3.92
CA MET A 99 2.97 38.54 2.92
C MET A 99 3.98 39.44 3.61
N THR A 100 5.24 39.37 3.16
CA THR A 100 6.28 40.33 3.48
C THR A 100 6.54 41.22 2.27
N ALA A 101 6.38 42.53 2.42
CA ALA A 101 6.73 43.50 1.38
C ALA A 101 7.94 44.32 1.82
N SER A 102 8.97 44.37 0.98
CA SER A 102 10.20 45.13 1.20
C SER A 102 10.32 46.23 0.14
N CYS A 103 10.20 47.49 0.57
CA CYS A 103 10.19 48.68 -0.28
C CYS A 103 11.20 49.70 0.22
N GLY A 104 12.20 50.08 -0.59
CA GLY A 104 13.13 51.17 -0.25
C GLY A 104 13.86 51.00 1.10
N GLY A 105 14.16 49.77 1.50
CA GLY A 105 14.83 49.44 2.77
C GLY A 105 13.91 49.22 3.97
N ASN A 106 12.61 49.49 3.86
CA ASN A 106 11.61 49.16 4.87
C ASN A 106 10.94 47.82 4.56
N SER A 107 10.61 47.03 5.59
CA SER A 107 9.88 45.77 5.44
C SER A 107 8.63 45.76 6.31
N ILE A 108 7.49 45.42 5.72
CA ILE A 108 6.23 45.14 6.43
C ILE A 108 5.88 43.67 6.24
N SER A 109 5.30 43.04 7.27
CA SER A 109 4.84 41.66 7.20
C SER A 109 3.50 41.53 7.92
N ASP A 110 2.53 40.95 7.24
CA ASP A 110 1.19 40.71 7.77
C ASP A 110 0.72 39.30 7.41
N THR A 111 -0.12 38.72 8.28
CA THR A 111 -0.75 37.41 8.07
C THR A 111 -2.27 37.53 8.05
N TRP A 112 -2.92 36.86 7.10
CA TRP A 112 -4.36 36.87 6.92
C TRP A 112 -4.92 35.46 6.73
N GLY A 113 -6.14 35.26 7.23
CA GLY A 113 -6.93 34.06 6.96
C GLY A 113 -7.88 34.27 5.79
N GLY A 114 -8.25 33.17 5.15
CA GLY A 114 -9.17 33.15 4.03
C GLY A 114 -9.80 31.79 3.79
N THR A 115 -10.59 31.68 2.73
CA THR A 115 -11.18 30.42 2.25
C THR A 115 -10.75 30.14 0.83
N TRP A 116 -10.78 28.86 0.44
CA TRP A 116 -10.58 28.44 -0.94
C TRP A 116 -11.51 27.27 -1.26
N GLU A 117 -11.92 27.19 -2.51
CA GLU A 117 -12.84 26.18 -3.02
C GLU A 117 -12.49 25.82 -4.47
N GLY A 118 -12.93 24.66 -4.95
CA GLY A 118 -12.74 24.24 -6.34
C GLY A 118 -13.03 22.76 -6.55
N ALA A 119 -12.32 22.14 -7.49
CA ALA A 119 -12.44 20.71 -7.76
C ALA A 119 -11.15 20.11 -8.35
N PHE A 120 -11.00 18.80 -8.17
CA PHE A 120 -10.00 17.96 -8.85
C PHE A 120 -10.67 17.05 -9.87
N TYR A 121 -9.98 16.78 -10.98
CA TYR A 121 -10.52 16.05 -12.12
C TYR A 121 -9.62 14.87 -12.51
N ALA A 122 -10.24 13.83 -13.07
CA ALA A 122 -9.55 12.60 -13.48
C ALA A 122 -8.56 12.78 -14.64
N ASP A 123 -8.54 13.97 -15.27
CA ASP A 123 -7.55 14.35 -16.29
C ASP A 123 -6.23 14.87 -15.69
N GLY A 124 -6.07 14.81 -14.36
CA GLY A 124 -4.86 15.26 -13.68
C GLY A 124 -4.85 16.75 -13.39
N THR A 125 -5.99 17.44 -13.47
CA THR A 125 -6.08 18.88 -13.21
C THR A 125 -6.91 19.22 -11.98
N GLY A 126 -6.58 20.34 -11.36
CA GLY A 126 -7.39 20.96 -10.32
C GLY A 126 -7.55 22.45 -10.57
N LYS A 127 -8.70 23.01 -10.25
CA LYS A 127 -8.93 24.45 -10.38
C LYS A 127 -10.01 24.94 -9.42
N GLY A 128 -9.92 26.22 -9.08
CA GLY A 128 -10.91 26.87 -8.24
C GLY A 128 -10.58 28.32 -7.92
N SER A 129 -11.16 28.81 -6.83
CA SER A 129 -10.98 30.18 -6.36
C SER A 129 -10.69 30.25 -4.86
N GLY A 130 -10.21 31.40 -4.39
CA GLY A 130 -10.02 31.67 -2.98
C GLY A 130 -10.10 33.14 -2.66
N ILE A 131 -10.34 33.47 -1.40
CA ILE A 131 -10.52 34.82 -0.89
C ILE A 131 -9.68 35.01 0.37
N VAL A 132 -8.79 36.01 0.37
CA VAL A 132 -7.98 36.42 1.53
C VAL A 132 -8.14 37.92 1.75
N LYS A 133 -8.62 38.34 2.94
CA LYS A 133 -8.83 39.77 3.28
C LYS A 133 -9.51 40.57 2.15
N SER A 134 -10.56 39.99 1.55
CA SER A 134 -11.33 40.55 0.43
C SER A 134 -10.66 40.55 -0.95
N ALA A 135 -9.42 40.10 -1.09
CA ALA A 135 -8.81 39.83 -2.39
C ALA A 135 -9.22 38.44 -2.88
N SER A 136 -9.82 38.36 -4.07
CA SER A 136 -10.10 37.08 -4.73
C SER A 136 -8.95 36.67 -5.66
N GLY A 137 -8.72 35.37 -5.76
CA GLY A 137 -7.74 34.77 -6.66
C GLY A 137 -8.26 33.46 -7.22
N ASN A 138 -7.69 33.04 -8.34
CA ASN A 138 -7.94 31.73 -8.92
C ASN A 138 -6.72 30.85 -8.69
N TRP A 139 -6.94 29.55 -8.56
CA TRP A 139 -5.86 28.57 -8.47
C TRP A 139 -6.04 27.48 -9.51
N THR A 140 -4.90 26.93 -9.94
CA THR A 140 -4.82 25.79 -10.84
C THR A 140 -3.67 24.90 -10.41
N VAL A 141 -3.86 23.59 -10.43
CA VAL A 141 -2.81 22.59 -10.17
C VAL A 141 -2.87 21.45 -11.19
N SER A 142 -1.77 20.72 -11.26
CA SER A 142 -1.65 19.46 -12.00
C SER A 142 -1.10 18.35 -11.10
N PHE A 143 -1.52 17.13 -11.38
CA PHE A 143 -1.10 15.90 -10.72
C PHE A 143 -1.18 14.71 -11.70
N SER A 144 -0.71 13.53 -11.29
CA SER A 144 -0.75 12.33 -12.13
C SER A 144 -2.20 11.85 -12.36
N ALA A 145 -2.69 12.00 -13.59
CA ALA A 145 -4.02 11.52 -13.99
C ALA A 145 -4.12 9.99 -13.84
N ASP A 146 -3.04 9.27 -14.20
CA ASP A 146 -2.97 7.81 -14.11
C ASP A 146 -3.04 7.35 -12.64
N GLU A 147 -2.36 8.05 -11.74
CA GLU A 147 -2.39 7.75 -10.30
C GLU A 147 -3.77 8.06 -9.71
N PHE A 148 -4.38 9.19 -10.10
CA PHE A 148 -5.73 9.54 -9.68
C PHE A 148 -6.73 8.48 -10.12
N GLN A 149 -6.72 8.12 -11.41
CA GLN A 149 -7.61 7.09 -11.94
C GLN A 149 -7.37 5.73 -11.29
N ARG A 150 -6.11 5.34 -11.06
CA ARG A 150 -5.74 4.10 -10.37
C ARG A 150 -6.39 4.06 -8.98
N ILE A 151 -6.29 5.16 -8.22
CA ILE A 151 -6.80 5.24 -6.85
C ILE A 151 -8.33 5.33 -6.81
N THR A 152 -8.96 6.02 -7.78
CA THR A 152 -10.43 6.18 -7.79
C THR A 152 -11.17 5.02 -8.43
N THR A 153 -10.49 4.21 -9.27
CA THR A 153 -11.10 3.01 -9.85
C THR A 153 -11.26 1.95 -8.77
N PRO A 154 -12.48 1.44 -8.49
CA PRO A 154 -12.66 0.36 -7.55
C PRO A 154 -11.96 -0.91 -8.06
N ILE A 155 -11.13 -1.51 -7.21
CA ILE A 155 -10.54 -2.82 -7.48
C ILE A 155 -11.46 -3.86 -6.84
N THR A 156 -12.07 -4.70 -7.67
CA THR A 156 -12.96 -5.76 -7.19
C THR A 156 -12.25 -7.11 -7.21
N LYS A 157 -12.85 -8.13 -6.60
CA LYS A 157 -12.33 -9.49 -6.66
C LYS A 157 -12.35 -10.06 -8.10
N GLU A 158 -13.37 -9.71 -8.87
CA GLU A 158 -13.54 -10.12 -10.26
C GLU A 158 -12.46 -9.52 -11.17
N TYR A 159 -11.97 -8.32 -10.83
CA TYR A 159 -10.84 -7.70 -11.52
C TYR A 159 -9.59 -8.61 -11.50
N PHE A 160 -9.30 -9.27 -10.38
CA PHE A 160 -8.15 -10.18 -10.30
C PHE A 160 -8.26 -11.39 -11.22
N LYS A 161 -9.48 -11.93 -11.35
CA LYS A 161 -9.71 -13.06 -12.26
C LYS A 161 -9.54 -12.63 -13.71
N ALA A 162 -10.08 -11.47 -14.08
CA ALA A 162 -9.99 -10.94 -15.43
C ALA A 162 -8.56 -10.52 -15.81
N THR A 163 -7.82 -9.91 -14.89
CA THR A 163 -6.50 -9.31 -15.15
C THR A 163 -5.36 -10.31 -14.97
N TYR A 164 -5.40 -11.10 -13.88
CA TYR A 164 -4.30 -11.98 -13.48
C TYR A 164 -4.63 -13.48 -13.55
N GLY A 165 -5.89 -13.83 -13.81
CA GLY A 165 -6.35 -15.22 -13.84
C GLY A 165 -6.55 -15.87 -12.46
N ILE A 166 -6.47 -15.08 -11.38
CA ILE A 166 -6.56 -15.56 -9.99
C ILE A 166 -7.94 -15.34 -9.41
N ASP A 167 -8.43 -16.36 -8.70
CA ASP A 167 -9.64 -16.23 -7.90
C ASP A 167 -9.30 -15.60 -6.54
N VAL A 168 -9.65 -14.32 -6.36
CA VAL A 168 -9.62 -13.66 -5.05
C VAL A 168 -10.99 -13.80 -4.40
N VAL A 169 -11.06 -14.37 -3.20
CA VAL A 169 -12.34 -14.71 -2.57
C VAL A 169 -12.33 -14.41 -1.07
N ASP A 170 -13.54 -14.19 -0.53
CA ASP A 170 -13.75 -14.09 0.91
C ASP A 170 -13.81 -15.50 1.49
N GLY A 171 -13.09 -15.72 2.58
CA GLY A 171 -13.21 -16.91 3.43
C GLY A 171 -14.09 -16.57 4.64
N THR A 172 -13.47 -16.53 5.82
CA THR A 172 -14.18 -16.13 7.06
C THR A 172 -14.20 -14.62 7.30
N THR A 173 -13.52 -13.84 6.46
CA THR A 173 -13.58 -12.37 6.48
C THR A 173 -13.53 -11.82 5.06
N GLN A 174 -13.92 -10.55 4.90
CA GLN A 174 -14.00 -9.89 3.60
C GLN A 174 -12.71 -9.17 3.28
N TRP A 175 -12.37 -9.13 1.99
CA TRP A 175 -11.33 -8.22 1.49
C TRP A 175 -11.78 -6.76 1.64
N THR A 176 -10.88 -5.92 2.14
CA THR A 176 -11.05 -4.46 2.12
C THR A 176 -10.56 -3.87 0.80
N ASP A 177 -11.07 -2.69 0.43
CA ASP A 177 -10.59 -1.95 -0.75
C ASP A 177 -9.08 -1.69 -0.68
N ARG A 178 -8.55 -1.43 0.53
CA ARG A 178 -7.11 -1.25 0.76
C ARG A 178 -6.34 -2.53 0.44
N GLU A 179 -6.73 -3.67 0.99
CA GLU A 179 -6.04 -4.95 0.73
C GLU A 179 -6.08 -5.35 -0.74
N LEU A 180 -7.19 -5.11 -1.45
CA LEU A 180 -7.29 -5.34 -2.89
C LEU A 180 -6.37 -4.40 -3.68
N ARG A 181 -6.16 -3.16 -3.25
CA ARG A 181 -5.20 -2.25 -3.90
C ARG A 181 -3.76 -2.70 -3.71
N LEU A 182 -3.39 -3.02 -2.48
CA LEU A 182 -2.06 -3.56 -2.19
C LEU A 182 -1.79 -4.81 -3.05
N LEU A 183 -2.76 -5.71 -3.15
CA LEU A 183 -2.63 -6.93 -3.93
C LEU A 183 -2.47 -6.68 -5.44
N ASP A 184 -3.21 -5.71 -5.98
CA ASP A 184 -3.08 -5.30 -7.38
C ASP A 184 -1.71 -4.69 -7.67
N ASP A 185 -1.26 -3.78 -6.80
CA ASP A 185 0.06 -3.17 -6.92
C ASP A 185 1.17 -4.23 -6.85
N LEU A 186 1.00 -5.29 -6.03
CA LEU A 186 1.92 -6.40 -5.93
C LEU A 186 2.04 -7.13 -7.27
N PHE A 187 0.91 -7.51 -7.84
CA PHE A 187 0.90 -8.28 -9.09
C PHE A 187 1.37 -7.48 -10.30
N LYS A 188 1.21 -6.15 -10.29
CA LYS A 188 1.80 -5.28 -11.33
C LYS A 188 3.32 -5.24 -11.27
N LYS A 189 3.90 -5.25 -10.07
CA LYS A 189 5.35 -5.08 -9.86
C LYS A 189 6.12 -6.40 -9.95
N LEU A 190 5.51 -7.53 -9.56
CA LEU A 190 6.21 -8.82 -9.58
C LEU A 190 6.58 -9.26 -11.01
N PRO A 191 7.81 -9.77 -11.22
CA PRO A 191 8.21 -10.23 -12.53
C PRO A 191 7.45 -11.47 -12.95
N LYS A 192 7.15 -11.53 -14.25
CA LYS A 192 6.55 -12.71 -14.86
C LYS A 192 7.37 -13.99 -14.61
N SER A 193 8.69 -13.89 -14.50
CA SER A 193 9.56 -15.04 -14.22
C SER A 193 9.35 -15.68 -12.85
N TYR A 194 8.99 -14.88 -11.85
CA TYR A 194 8.59 -15.37 -10.53
C TYR A 194 7.15 -15.90 -10.60
N TRP A 195 6.25 -15.08 -11.14
CA TRP A 195 4.83 -15.40 -11.27
C TRP A 195 4.54 -16.73 -11.96
N ASP A 196 5.19 -16.97 -13.10
CA ASP A 196 4.95 -18.15 -13.91
C ASP A 196 5.35 -19.44 -13.17
N LYS A 197 6.11 -19.33 -12.08
CA LYS A 197 6.60 -20.45 -11.27
C LYS A 197 5.87 -20.60 -9.92
N THR A 198 5.04 -19.65 -9.46
CA THR A 198 4.31 -19.80 -8.18
C THR A 198 3.03 -20.65 -8.35
N LYS A 199 2.37 -20.60 -9.51
CA LYS A 199 1.21 -21.45 -9.93
C LYS A 199 0.05 -21.64 -8.92
N PHE A 200 -0.08 -20.78 -7.92
CA PHE A 200 -1.32 -20.70 -7.13
C PHE A 200 -2.47 -20.21 -8.02
N THR A 201 -3.70 -20.59 -7.69
CA THR A 201 -4.89 -20.23 -8.49
C THR A 201 -5.88 -19.38 -7.72
N ARG A 202 -5.73 -19.32 -6.39
CA ARG A 202 -6.69 -18.70 -5.50
C ARG A 202 -5.99 -18.02 -4.33
N ILE A 203 -6.50 -16.86 -3.93
CA ILE A 203 -6.18 -16.23 -2.65
C ILE A 203 -7.47 -16.05 -1.86
N GLU A 204 -7.48 -16.53 -0.64
CA GLU A 204 -8.62 -16.48 0.26
C GLU A 204 -8.29 -15.64 1.49
N ARG A 205 -9.24 -14.78 1.90
CA ARG A 205 -9.11 -13.96 3.10
C ARG A 205 -9.87 -14.58 4.26
N ASN A 206 -9.16 -14.90 5.35
CA ASN A 206 -9.76 -15.50 6.54
C ASN A 206 -9.35 -14.67 7.75
N SER A 207 -10.18 -14.55 8.77
CA SER A 207 -9.80 -13.82 9.99
C SER A 207 -8.62 -14.49 10.71
N VAL A 208 -8.63 -15.82 10.84
CA VAL A 208 -7.64 -16.57 11.61
C VAL A 208 -7.39 -17.96 11.00
N LYS A 209 -6.19 -18.51 11.21
CA LYS A 209 -5.88 -19.89 10.88
C LYS A 209 -6.54 -20.86 11.87
N ILE A 210 -7.22 -21.87 11.34
CA ILE A 210 -7.76 -22.98 12.12
C ILE A 210 -6.86 -24.21 11.94
N ASP A 211 -6.33 -24.72 13.05
CA ASP A 211 -5.55 -25.95 13.04
C ASP A 211 -6.43 -27.13 12.59
N SER A 212 -6.00 -27.85 11.57
CA SER A 212 -6.83 -28.87 10.92
C SER A 212 -7.13 -30.07 11.81
N VAL A 213 -6.27 -30.34 12.80
CA VAL A 213 -6.36 -31.50 13.70
C VAL A 213 -7.08 -31.12 14.98
N THR A 214 -6.57 -30.11 15.68
CA THR A 214 -7.08 -29.70 17.00
C THR A 214 -8.29 -28.78 16.91
N LYS A 215 -8.56 -28.20 15.73
CA LYS A 215 -9.57 -27.16 15.49
C LYS A 215 -9.35 -25.88 16.29
N ALA A 216 -8.19 -25.73 16.91
CA ALA A 216 -7.83 -24.53 17.65
C ALA A 216 -7.50 -23.37 16.69
N GLU A 217 -7.88 -22.17 17.09
CA GLU A 217 -7.47 -20.94 16.41
C GLU A 217 -5.98 -20.65 16.63
N LYS A 218 -5.31 -20.14 15.60
CA LYS A 218 -3.91 -19.71 15.63
C LYS A 218 -3.84 -18.24 15.23
N PRO A 219 -4.14 -17.31 16.16
CA PRO A 219 -4.28 -15.88 15.85
C PRO A 219 -2.98 -15.21 15.40
N ASN A 220 -1.82 -15.78 15.73
CA ASN A 220 -0.51 -15.21 15.40
C ASN A 220 0.07 -15.71 14.08
N VAL A 221 -0.75 -16.36 13.23
CA VAL A 221 -0.30 -16.81 11.91
C VAL A 221 -0.74 -15.79 10.87
N PHE A 222 0.18 -15.37 10.02
CA PHE A 222 0.00 -14.31 9.04
C PHE A 222 -0.62 -14.87 7.75
N GLY A 223 -0.09 -15.98 7.24
CA GLY A 223 -0.58 -16.66 6.05
C GLY A 223 -0.35 -18.17 6.10
N ASP A 224 -0.89 -18.88 5.12
CA ASP A 224 -0.35 -20.17 4.72
C ASP A 224 -0.65 -20.51 3.24
N TYR A 225 0.12 -21.44 2.69
CA TYR A 225 -0.11 -22.03 1.38
C TYR A 225 -0.68 -23.45 1.48
N ALA A 226 -1.91 -23.62 1.01
CA ALA A 226 -2.56 -24.92 0.87
C ALA A 226 -2.21 -25.55 -0.50
N TYR A 227 -1.15 -26.34 -0.54
CA TYR A 227 -0.63 -26.92 -1.79
C TYR A 227 -1.64 -27.81 -2.54
N TRP A 228 -2.50 -28.54 -1.84
CA TRP A 228 -3.46 -29.48 -2.45
C TRP A 228 -4.52 -28.81 -3.33
N ASN A 229 -4.88 -27.56 -3.03
CA ASN A 229 -5.82 -26.77 -3.84
C ASN A 229 -5.21 -25.45 -4.32
N ARG A 230 -3.88 -25.32 -4.23
CA ARG A 230 -3.09 -24.19 -4.73
C ARG A 230 -3.64 -22.83 -4.26
N THR A 231 -4.02 -22.77 -2.98
CA THR A 231 -4.64 -21.59 -2.38
C THR A 231 -3.71 -20.96 -1.37
N ILE A 232 -3.47 -19.66 -1.52
CA ILE A 232 -2.87 -18.83 -0.47
C ILE A 232 -4.01 -18.35 0.44
N ARG A 233 -3.85 -18.49 1.76
CA ARG A 233 -4.76 -17.93 2.75
C ARG A 233 -4.04 -16.82 3.50
N VAL A 234 -4.70 -15.67 3.63
CA VAL A 234 -4.16 -14.49 4.33
C VAL A 234 -5.04 -14.20 5.54
N PHE A 235 -4.41 -14.04 6.70
CA PHE A 235 -5.06 -13.89 7.99
C PHE A 235 -5.01 -12.45 8.53
N ASP A 236 -5.84 -12.10 9.51
CA ASP A 236 -5.92 -10.72 10.03
C ASP A 236 -4.59 -10.23 10.58
N HIS A 237 -3.78 -11.14 11.12
CA HIS A 237 -2.47 -10.79 11.66
C HIS A 237 -1.50 -10.26 10.59
N ALA A 238 -1.73 -10.59 9.30
CA ALA A 238 -0.96 -10.03 8.18
C ALA A 238 -1.07 -8.49 8.07
N ASN A 239 -2.09 -7.87 8.66
CA ASN A 239 -2.24 -6.41 8.71
C ASN A 239 -1.53 -5.76 9.91
N SER A 240 -0.76 -6.52 10.71
CA SER A 240 -0.06 -5.98 11.88
C SER A 240 1.41 -5.69 11.54
N PRO A 241 1.96 -4.50 11.85
CA PRO A 241 3.41 -4.27 11.73
C PRO A 241 4.18 -5.25 12.62
N PHE A 242 4.93 -6.16 12.01
CA PHE A 242 5.71 -7.15 12.75
C PHE A 242 7.17 -7.21 12.30
N ASP A 243 7.41 -7.50 11.02
CA ASP A 243 8.76 -7.69 10.46
C ASP A 243 9.42 -6.39 9.95
N PHE A 244 8.63 -5.32 9.79
CA PHE A 244 9.07 -4.07 9.15
C PHE A 244 8.89 -2.88 10.11
N GLU A 245 10.00 -2.18 10.42
CA GLU A 245 10.00 -1.06 11.38
C GLU A 245 9.21 0.16 10.85
N ASP A 246 9.30 0.43 9.54
CA ASP A 246 8.61 1.52 8.86
C ASP A 246 7.33 1.04 8.16
N ASP A 247 6.41 0.45 8.92
CA ASP A 247 5.14 -0.09 8.41
C ASP A 247 3.92 0.18 9.32
N PRO A 248 3.64 1.43 9.71
CA PRO A 248 2.62 1.75 10.72
C PRO A 248 1.22 1.20 10.42
N ASN A 249 0.91 0.94 9.14
CA ASN A 249 -0.38 0.43 8.69
C ASN A 249 -0.38 -1.09 8.45
N GLY A 250 0.77 -1.77 8.50
CA GLY A 250 0.87 -3.19 8.13
C GLY A 250 0.81 -3.47 6.63
N ASP A 251 1.02 -2.47 5.76
CA ASP A 251 1.00 -2.62 4.30
C ASP A 251 2.13 -3.55 3.84
N LYS A 252 3.34 -3.31 4.35
CA LYS A 252 4.54 -4.10 4.04
C LYS A 252 4.38 -5.52 4.58
N GLN A 253 3.88 -5.68 5.80
CA GLN A 253 3.60 -7.00 6.37
C GLN A 253 2.58 -7.76 5.53
N PHE A 254 1.49 -7.11 5.13
CA PHE A 254 0.41 -7.75 4.39
C PHE A 254 0.91 -8.30 3.05
N ILE A 255 1.62 -7.46 2.31
CA ILE A 255 2.22 -7.84 1.03
C ILE A 255 3.36 -8.85 1.20
N GLY A 256 4.20 -8.66 2.22
CA GLY A 256 5.27 -9.58 2.55
C GLY A 256 4.75 -10.98 2.83
N THR A 257 3.66 -11.09 3.59
CA THR A 257 2.96 -12.36 3.86
C THR A 257 2.53 -13.04 2.57
N ILE A 258 1.93 -12.31 1.63
CA ILE A 258 1.50 -12.88 0.35
C ILE A 258 2.71 -13.36 -0.47
N VAL A 259 3.79 -12.59 -0.51
CA VAL A 259 5.03 -12.96 -1.20
C VAL A 259 5.68 -14.19 -0.57
N HIS A 260 5.68 -14.27 0.76
CA HIS A 260 6.14 -15.44 1.52
C HIS A 260 5.36 -16.69 1.07
N GLU A 261 4.02 -16.64 1.08
CA GLU A 261 3.19 -17.78 0.67
C GLU A 261 3.28 -18.09 -0.83
N MET A 262 3.49 -17.08 -1.67
CA MET A 262 3.81 -17.28 -3.08
C MET A 262 5.14 -18.03 -3.24
N THR A 263 6.11 -17.81 -2.36
CA THR A 263 7.40 -18.52 -2.40
C THR A 263 7.23 -19.98 -2.03
N HIS A 264 6.37 -20.29 -1.04
CA HIS A 264 5.95 -21.68 -0.81
C HIS A 264 5.34 -22.29 -2.07
N ALA A 265 4.45 -21.57 -2.76
CA ALA A 265 3.86 -22.04 -4.01
C ALA A 265 4.92 -22.25 -5.12
N TYR A 266 5.94 -21.39 -5.18
CA TYR A 266 7.11 -21.56 -6.04
C TYR A 266 7.87 -22.83 -5.71
N HIS A 267 8.06 -23.16 -4.44
CA HIS A 267 8.76 -24.39 -4.03
C HIS A 267 8.04 -25.64 -4.53
N PHE A 268 6.72 -25.66 -4.40
CA PHE A 268 5.92 -26.79 -4.87
C PHE A 268 5.84 -26.87 -6.41
N TYR A 269 6.39 -25.92 -7.17
CA TYR A 269 6.42 -25.99 -8.62
C TYR A 269 7.41 -27.03 -9.14
N LYS A 270 6.89 -28.00 -9.89
CA LYS A 270 7.68 -29.07 -10.53
C LYS A 270 7.84 -28.81 -12.03
N ASP A 271 6.74 -28.56 -12.74
CA ASP A 271 6.74 -28.14 -14.14
C ASP A 271 5.39 -27.49 -14.55
N TYR A 272 5.21 -27.16 -15.83
CA TYR A 272 4.00 -26.49 -16.35
C TYR A 272 2.69 -27.27 -16.13
N LYS A 273 2.75 -28.57 -15.78
CA LYS A 273 1.59 -29.44 -15.56
C LYS A 273 1.50 -30.01 -14.14
N SER A 274 2.54 -29.90 -13.31
CA SER A 274 2.60 -30.60 -12.02
C SER A 274 3.19 -29.75 -10.89
N VAL A 275 2.75 -30.06 -9.68
CA VAL A 275 3.35 -29.61 -8.42
C VAL A 275 3.92 -30.82 -7.68
N TYR A 276 4.91 -30.64 -6.82
CA TYR A 276 5.35 -31.68 -5.90
C TYR A 276 4.19 -32.05 -4.95
N GLU A 277 3.93 -33.34 -4.78
CA GLU A 277 2.78 -33.82 -3.99
C GLU A 277 3.12 -34.01 -2.51
N SER A 278 4.40 -33.89 -2.15
CA SER A 278 4.87 -33.96 -0.77
C SER A 278 6.06 -33.02 -0.51
N SER A 279 6.25 -32.65 0.76
CA SER A 279 7.41 -31.87 1.21
C SER A 279 8.73 -32.58 0.93
N VAL A 280 8.79 -33.90 1.04
CA VAL A 280 10.02 -34.69 0.81
C VAL A 280 10.48 -34.62 -0.65
N GLU A 281 9.57 -34.57 -1.61
CA GLU A 281 9.93 -34.38 -3.02
C GLU A 281 10.43 -32.94 -3.29
N ASN A 282 9.84 -31.97 -2.59
CA ASN A 282 10.19 -30.55 -2.68
C ASN A 282 11.56 -30.23 -2.04
N ASP A 283 11.91 -30.89 -0.93
CA ASP A 283 13.22 -30.72 -0.25
C ASP A 283 14.41 -30.95 -1.19
N ASN A 284 14.21 -31.72 -2.26
CA ASN A 284 15.21 -32.05 -3.28
C ASN A 284 15.08 -31.22 -4.56
N SER A 285 14.27 -30.16 -4.56
CA SER A 285 14.16 -29.27 -5.72
C SER A 285 15.51 -28.62 -6.05
N LEU A 286 15.73 -28.30 -7.33
CA LEU A 286 16.95 -27.62 -7.76
C LEU A 286 17.11 -26.25 -7.09
N LEU A 287 16.00 -25.55 -6.80
CA LEU A 287 16.02 -24.29 -6.09
C LEU A 287 16.50 -24.46 -4.64
N MET A 288 15.91 -25.39 -3.88
CA MET A 288 16.30 -25.59 -2.49
C MET A 288 17.71 -26.16 -2.37
N THR A 289 18.12 -26.98 -3.34
CA THR A 289 19.50 -27.45 -3.45
C THR A 289 20.45 -26.27 -3.72
N ALA A 290 20.17 -25.45 -4.74
CA ALA A 290 20.97 -24.27 -5.04
C ALA A 290 20.99 -23.25 -3.90
N PHE A 291 19.87 -23.03 -3.21
CA PHE A 291 19.79 -22.14 -2.05
C PHE A 291 20.71 -22.65 -0.95
N ARG A 292 20.65 -23.94 -0.59
CA ARG A 292 21.58 -24.53 0.39
C ARG A 292 23.04 -24.51 -0.07
N GLU A 293 23.31 -24.37 -1.37
CA GLU A 293 24.64 -24.50 -1.97
C GLU A 293 25.33 -23.17 -2.38
N ASN A 294 24.63 -22.03 -2.44
CA ASN A 294 25.16 -20.74 -2.94
C ASN A 294 25.73 -19.85 -1.81
N SER A 295 26.91 -19.19 -1.80
CA SER A 295 28.25 -19.23 -2.46
C SER A 295 29.27 -18.61 -1.43
N ARG A 296 30.58 -18.93 -1.30
CA ARG A 296 31.71 -19.14 -2.24
C ARG A 296 32.72 -20.25 -1.84
N ASP A 297 33.39 -20.78 -2.86
CA ASP A 297 34.67 -21.55 -3.00
C ASP A 297 35.07 -22.68 -2.04
N ASP A 298 34.70 -22.68 -0.76
CA ASP A 298 35.08 -23.75 0.18
C ASP A 298 33.91 -24.73 0.40
N SER A 299 34.17 -26.02 0.22
CA SER A 299 33.23 -27.12 0.51
C SER A 299 33.08 -27.42 2.00
N LYS A 300 33.79 -26.69 2.85
CA LYS A 300 33.74 -26.81 4.32
C LYS A 300 32.98 -25.68 5.02
N ASP A 301 32.60 -24.63 4.31
CA ASP A 301 31.81 -23.53 4.86
C ASP A 301 30.32 -23.83 4.68
N PHE A 302 29.51 -23.71 5.73
CA PHE A 302 28.08 -24.04 5.66
C PHE A 302 27.35 -22.88 4.96
N ARG A 303 26.99 -23.09 3.69
CA ARG A 303 26.85 -22.07 2.63
C ARG A 303 25.62 -21.16 2.71
N THR A 304 24.56 -21.54 3.41
CA THR A 304 23.53 -20.62 3.96
C THR A 304 23.43 -20.70 5.48
N GLY A 305 24.38 -21.40 6.10
CA GLY A 305 24.38 -21.76 7.50
C GLY A 305 23.55 -23.00 7.84
N TRP A 306 22.68 -23.51 6.98
CA TRP A 306 21.84 -24.66 7.33
C TRP A 306 22.54 -26.01 7.24
N ALA A 307 22.32 -26.85 8.25
CA ALA A 307 22.78 -28.23 8.29
C ALA A 307 21.66 -29.17 8.72
N TRP A 308 21.49 -30.27 7.99
CA TRP A 308 20.60 -31.36 8.42
C TRP A 308 21.25 -32.12 9.59
N LYS A 309 20.51 -32.32 10.67
CA LYS A 309 20.91 -33.22 11.77
C LYS A 309 20.09 -34.52 11.67
N PRO A 310 20.68 -35.63 11.15
CA PRO A 310 19.95 -36.88 10.95
C PRO A 310 19.36 -37.48 12.22
N ILE A 311 20.07 -37.34 13.35
CA ILE A 311 19.66 -37.88 14.64
C ILE A 311 18.38 -37.18 15.13
N ASP A 312 18.36 -35.87 15.05
CA ASP A 312 17.24 -35.04 15.52
C ASP A 312 16.13 -34.90 14.46
N LYS A 313 16.38 -35.40 13.23
CA LYS A 313 15.51 -35.24 12.05
C LYS A 313 15.04 -33.80 11.84
N LYS A 314 15.95 -32.84 12.03
CA LYS A 314 15.67 -31.42 11.85
C LYS A 314 16.83 -30.69 11.19
N TRP A 315 16.49 -29.57 10.56
CA TRP A 315 17.46 -28.58 10.15
C TRP A 315 17.92 -27.76 11.35
N VAL A 316 19.19 -27.36 11.34
CA VAL A 316 19.73 -26.42 12.31
C VAL A 316 20.58 -25.38 11.58
N PHE A 317 20.41 -24.13 11.99
CA PHE A 317 21.29 -23.07 11.55
C PHE A 317 22.63 -23.13 12.32
N LYS A 318 23.72 -23.18 11.57
CA LYS A 318 25.13 -23.21 12.00
C LYS A 318 25.97 -22.13 11.34
N GLY A 319 25.37 -21.26 10.52
CA GLY A 319 26.08 -20.17 9.89
C GLY A 319 26.65 -19.23 10.95
N ALA A 320 27.92 -18.88 10.83
CA ALA A 320 28.59 -17.96 11.73
C ALA A 320 28.95 -16.62 11.07
N ALA A 321 28.81 -16.55 9.75
CA ALA A 321 29.19 -15.41 8.94
C ALA A 321 28.00 -14.45 8.76
N GLU A 322 28.22 -13.15 8.95
CA GLU A 322 27.15 -12.13 8.86
C GLU A 322 26.56 -12.07 7.45
N GLU A 323 27.34 -12.37 6.41
CA GLU A 323 26.88 -12.41 5.01
C GLU A 323 25.78 -13.46 4.74
N ASN A 324 25.63 -14.44 5.63
CA ASN A 324 24.72 -15.59 5.54
C ASN A 324 23.80 -15.69 6.76
N LYS A 325 23.49 -14.60 7.44
CA LYS A 325 22.53 -14.61 8.56
C LYS A 325 21.07 -14.64 8.06
N PRO A 326 20.17 -15.48 8.62
CA PRO A 326 18.75 -15.42 8.32
C PRO A 326 18.20 -14.02 8.67
N ILE A 327 17.23 -13.55 7.87
CA ILE A 327 16.73 -12.17 7.99
C ILE A 327 15.88 -11.95 9.25
N SER A 328 15.23 -13.00 9.74
CA SER A 328 14.39 -13.02 10.94
C SER A 328 14.73 -14.21 11.87
N ASP A 329 14.35 -14.10 13.14
CA ASP A 329 14.48 -15.23 14.08
C ASP A 329 13.57 -16.40 13.68
N TYR A 330 12.38 -16.11 13.11
CA TYR A 330 11.51 -17.12 12.54
C TYR A 330 12.20 -17.91 11.43
N ALA A 331 12.81 -17.22 10.46
CA ALA A 331 13.63 -17.86 9.42
C ALA A 331 14.68 -18.79 10.03
N LYS A 332 15.42 -18.32 11.05
CA LYS A 332 16.51 -19.07 11.70
C LYS A 332 16.05 -20.30 12.49
N ASP A 333 14.88 -20.25 13.12
CA ASP A 333 14.45 -21.26 14.10
C ASP A 333 13.58 -22.36 13.50
N VAL A 334 13.03 -22.15 12.29
CA VAL A 334 12.16 -23.15 11.63
C VAL A 334 12.97 -24.08 10.73
N ASP A 335 13.27 -23.68 9.49
CA ASP A 335 14.00 -24.50 8.52
C ASP A 335 14.46 -23.66 7.30
N PRO A 336 15.23 -24.24 6.36
CA PRO A 336 15.71 -23.53 5.18
C PRO A 336 14.61 -23.08 4.21
N HIS A 337 13.43 -23.71 4.23
CA HIS A 337 12.32 -23.32 3.35
C HIS A 337 11.71 -22.02 3.82
N GLU A 338 11.39 -21.93 5.11
CA GLU A 338 10.91 -20.70 5.72
C GLU A 338 11.94 -19.58 5.60
N ASP A 339 13.24 -19.89 5.76
CA ASP A 339 14.32 -18.92 5.53
C ASP A 339 14.33 -18.37 4.10
N LEU A 340 14.12 -19.21 3.09
CA LEU A 340 14.00 -18.73 1.71
C LEU A 340 12.73 -17.88 1.51
N CYS A 341 11.58 -18.30 2.04
CA CYS A 341 10.33 -17.55 1.94
C CYS A 341 10.43 -16.16 2.58
N GLU A 342 10.98 -16.09 3.80
CA GLU A 342 11.28 -14.84 4.51
C GLU A 342 12.24 -13.97 3.71
N SER A 343 13.29 -14.56 3.17
CA SER A 343 14.28 -13.80 2.40
C SER A 343 13.70 -13.25 1.10
N VAL A 344 12.83 -14.00 0.40
CA VAL A 344 12.13 -13.51 -0.79
C VAL A 344 11.12 -12.42 -0.42
N MET A 345 10.41 -12.57 0.70
CA MET A 345 9.56 -11.51 1.26
C MET A 345 10.35 -10.21 1.45
N PHE A 346 11.49 -10.25 2.14
CA PHE A 346 12.33 -9.07 2.32
C PHE A 346 12.92 -8.57 1.01
N TYR A 347 13.30 -9.44 0.06
CA TYR A 347 13.80 -8.99 -1.24
C TYR A 347 12.78 -8.16 -2.02
N VAL A 348 11.49 -8.50 -1.91
CA VAL A 348 10.42 -7.73 -2.57
C VAL A 348 10.06 -6.48 -1.78
N VAL A 349 9.93 -6.59 -0.44
CA VAL A 349 9.34 -5.54 0.39
C VAL A 349 10.37 -4.56 0.97
N ASP A 350 11.56 -5.02 1.31
CA ASP A 350 12.66 -4.23 1.87
C ASP A 350 14.04 -4.80 1.42
N PRO A 351 14.37 -4.70 0.12
CA PRO A 351 15.60 -5.27 -0.42
C PRO A 351 16.85 -4.68 0.22
N ALA A 352 16.79 -3.43 0.68
CA ALA A 352 17.92 -2.75 1.32
C ALA A 352 18.29 -3.42 2.65
N SER A 353 17.30 -3.74 3.50
CA SER A 353 17.52 -4.48 4.75
C SER A 353 18.09 -5.86 4.51
N LEU A 354 17.59 -6.58 3.49
CA LEU A 354 18.14 -7.89 3.12
C LEU A 354 19.58 -7.79 2.61
N ALA A 355 19.88 -6.83 1.73
CA ALA A 355 21.22 -6.62 1.21
C ALA A 355 22.22 -6.26 2.32
N ALA A 356 21.79 -5.49 3.31
CA ALA A 356 22.62 -5.09 4.45
C ALA A 356 22.86 -6.24 5.44
N LYS A 357 21.83 -7.03 5.76
CA LYS A 357 21.88 -8.08 6.80
C LYS A 357 22.33 -9.45 6.27
N SER A 358 22.04 -9.76 5.00
CA SER A 358 22.34 -11.07 4.40
C SER A 358 22.65 -10.95 2.90
N PRO A 359 23.73 -10.25 2.51
CA PRO A 359 24.08 -9.96 1.11
C PRO A 359 24.14 -11.19 0.19
N ASN A 360 24.50 -12.38 0.69
CA ASN A 360 24.53 -13.58 -0.16
C ASN A 360 23.13 -14.11 -0.48
N ARG A 361 22.19 -14.06 0.47
CA ARG A 361 20.77 -14.40 0.21
C ARG A 361 20.17 -13.41 -0.77
N TYR A 362 20.42 -12.13 -0.57
CA TYR A 362 20.03 -11.08 -1.50
C TYR A 362 20.51 -11.38 -2.93
N GLN A 363 21.81 -11.68 -3.10
CA GLN A 363 22.37 -11.96 -4.43
C GLN A 363 21.82 -13.27 -5.03
N PHE A 364 21.64 -14.32 -4.22
CA PHE A 364 20.99 -15.55 -4.68
C PHE A 364 19.59 -15.29 -5.21
N ILE A 365 18.75 -14.58 -4.45
CA ILE A 365 17.37 -14.30 -4.81
C ILE A 365 17.31 -13.46 -6.08
N LYS A 366 18.13 -12.40 -6.14
CA LYS A 366 18.27 -11.55 -7.32
C LYS A 366 18.56 -12.39 -8.56
N ASP A 367 19.62 -13.19 -8.55
CA ASP A 367 20.07 -13.90 -9.74
C ASP A 367 19.21 -15.13 -10.08
N SER A 368 18.81 -15.90 -9.07
CA SER A 368 18.25 -17.24 -9.25
C SER A 368 16.71 -17.26 -9.28
N ILE A 369 16.06 -16.29 -8.64
CA ILE A 369 14.60 -16.21 -8.54
C ILE A 369 14.08 -15.06 -9.42
N PHE A 370 14.73 -13.90 -9.35
CA PHE A 370 14.29 -12.67 -10.03
C PHE A 370 15.09 -12.34 -11.31
N ASN A 371 15.97 -13.23 -11.78
CA ASN A 371 16.76 -13.10 -13.02
C ASN A 371 17.55 -11.77 -13.13
N GLY A 372 18.15 -11.34 -12.04
CA GLY A 372 18.97 -10.13 -11.94
C GLY A 372 18.17 -8.84 -11.75
N VAL A 373 16.83 -8.90 -11.76
CA VAL A 373 15.99 -7.71 -11.61
C VAL A 373 15.64 -7.48 -10.15
N GLU A 374 15.74 -6.22 -9.74
CA GLU A 374 15.38 -5.76 -8.42
C GLU A 374 14.11 -4.93 -8.51
N TYR A 375 13.19 -5.19 -7.58
CA TYR A 375 11.89 -4.55 -7.53
C TYR A 375 11.69 -4.02 -6.13
N PRO A 376 12.18 -2.82 -5.82
CA PRO A 376 11.91 -2.23 -4.53
C PRO A 376 10.41 -1.92 -4.45
N TRP A 377 9.77 -2.44 -3.41
CA TRP A 377 8.44 -1.97 -3.02
C TRP A 377 8.57 -0.59 -2.38
N ASP A 378 8.72 0.43 -3.23
CA ASP A 378 8.74 1.82 -2.76
C ASP A 378 7.31 2.25 -2.41
N TYR A 379 7.01 2.29 -1.10
CA TYR A 379 5.85 2.95 -0.48
C TYR A 379 6.29 3.70 0.77
#